data_AF-A0A3D0T8T9-F1
#
_entry.id   AF-A0A3D0T8T9-F1
#
_cell.length_a   1.000
_cell.length_b   1.000
_cell.length_c   1.000
_cell.angle_alpha   90.00
_cell.angle_beta   90.00
_cell.angle_gamma   90.00
#
_symmetry.space_group_name_H-M   'P 1'
#
loop_
_entity.id
_entity.type
_entity.pdbx_description
1 polymer ?
#
loop_
_entity_poly.entity_id
_entity_poly.type
_entity_poly.pdbx_seq_one_letter_code
_entity_poly.pdbx_strand_id
1 'polypeptide(L)' 'MIRTTVRLQEDLFIEARKKAIDERVAFADIISQALQNYLGRPVIKQPEKYSLKVYSMGKVKGDLRRAQIYDNI' A
#
# COMPACT_ATOMS: atom_id res chain seq x y z
N MET A 1 -1.34 -13.14 -27.96
CA MET A 1 -1.88 -13.87 -26.79
C MET A 1 -0.69 -14.46 -26.03
N ILE A 2 -0.49 -14.06 -24.78
CA ILE A 2 0.61 -14.58 -23.95
C ILE A 2 0.07 -15.75 -23.14
N ARG A 3 0.70 -16.93 -23.24
CA ARG A 3 0.32 -18.11 -22.47
C ARG A 3 1.18 -18.16 -21.22
N THR A 4 0.54 -18.11 -20.06
CA THR A 4 1.21 -18.14 -18.76
C THR A 4 0.68 -19.30 -17.93
N THR A 5 1.56 -19.98 -17.22
CA THR A 5 1.22 -20.97 -16.21
C THR A 5 1.38 -20.36 -14.83
N VAL A 6 0.35 -20.48 -13.99
CA VAL A 6 0.33 -19.96 -12.62
C VAL A 6 -0.01 -21.11 -11.69
N ARG A 7 0.71 -21.22 -10.57
CA ARG A 7 0.35 -22.16 -9.50
C ARG A 7 -0.59 -21.43 -8.54
N LEU A 8 -1.76 -22.00 -8.32
CA LEU A 8 -2.78 -21.51 -7.40
C LEU A 8 -2.90 -22.48 -6.23
N GLN A 9 -3.35 -21.98 -5.08
CA GLN A 9 -3.79 -22.87 -4.00
C GLN A 9 -5.05 -23.62 -4.44
N GLU A 10 -5.21 -24.85 -3.94
CA GLU A 10 -6.28 -25.75 -4.36
C GLU A 10 -7.67 -25.17 -4.08
N ASP A 11 -7.89 -24.58 -2.92
CA ASP A 11 -9.16 -23.95 -2.54
C ASP A 11 -9.54 -22.81 -3.51
N LEU A 12 -8.58 -21.93 -3.81
CA LEU A 12 -8.75 -20.83 -4.75
C LEU A 12 -9.04 -21.32 -6.18
N PHE A 13 -8.46 -22.45 -6.58
CA PHE A 13 -8.73 -23.06 -7.87
C PHE A 13 -10.17 -23.58 -7.96
N ILE A 14 -10.66 -24.24 -6.89
CA ILE A 14 -12.03 -24.75 -6.83
C ILE A 14 -13.04 -23.60 -6.90
N GLU A 15 -12.83 -22.54 -6.12
CA GLU A 15 -13.70 -21.36 -6.12
C GLU A 15 -13.75 -20.67 -7.48
N ALA A 16 -12.58 -20.42 -8.08
CA ALA A 16 -12.51 -19.78 -9.39
C ALA A 16 -13.16 -20.63 -10.49
N ARG A 17 -13.04 -21.96 -10.41
CA ARG A 17 -13.67 -22.88 -11.35
C ARG A 17 -15.19 -22.91 -11.19
N LYS A 18 -15.69 -22.90 -9.96
CA LYS A 18 -17.13 -22.80 -9.68
C LYS A 18 -17.70 -21.50 -10.26
N LYS A 19 -17.02 -20.38 -10.00
CA LYS A 19 -17.39 -19.06 -10.54
C LYS A 19 -17.40 -19.02 -12.07
N ALA A 20 -16.41 -19.64 -12.72
CA ALA A 20 -16.37 -19.74 -14.17
C ALA A 20 -17.57 -20.51 -14.75
N ILE A 21 -18.01 -21.57 -14.06
CA ILE A 21 -19.20 -22.35 -14.45
C ILE A 21 -20.47 -21.51 -14.27
N ASP A 22 -20.61 -20.85 -13.11
CA ASP A 22 -21.80 -20.05 -12.77
C ASP A 22 -21.98 -18.88 -13.76
N GLU A 23 -20.90 -18.21 -14.14
CA GLU A 23 -20.92 -17.06 -15.06
C GLU A 23 -20.84 -17.47 -16.54
N ARG A 24 -20.65 -18.77 -16.86
CA ARG A 24 -20.45 -19.31 -18.22
C ARG A 24 -19.30 -18.64 -18.98
N VAL A 25 -18.20 -18.36 -18.29
CA VAL A 25 -17.00 -17.72 -18.88
C VAL A 25 -15.82 -18.68 -18.79
N ALA A 26 -14.82 -18.49 -19.66
CA ALA A 26 -13.59 -19.27 -19.57
C ALA A 26 -12.85 -18.96 -18.26
N PHE A 27 -12.22 -19.98 -17.66
CA PHE A 27 -11.44 -19.82 -16.44
C PHE A 27 -10.36 -18.73 -16.57
N ALA A 28 -9.71 -18.66 -17.74
CA ALA A 28 -8.70 -17.64 -18.03
C ALA A 28 -9.24 -16.21 -17.95
N ASP A 29 -10.51 -16.00 -18.30
CA ASP A 29 -11.14 -14.68 -18.27
C ASP A 29 -11.46 -14.26 -16.83
N ILE A 30 -11.91 -15.19 -15.98
CA ILE A 30 -12.10 -14.94 -14.55
C ILE A 30 -10.78 -14.49 -13.89
N ILE A 31 -9.67 -15.18 -14.19
CA ILE A 31 -8.34 -14.80 -13.68
C ILE A 31 -7.91 -13.44 -14.24
N SER A 32 -8.13 -13.18 -15.53
CA SER A 32 -7.78 -11.91 -16.16
C SER A 32 -8.56 -10.75 -15.57
N GLN A 33 -9.86 -10.90 -15.33
CA GLN A 33 -10.70 -9.91 -14.66
C GLN A 33 -10.25 -9.67 -13.21
N ALA A 34 -9.92 -10.73 -12.47
CA ALA A 34 -9.41 -10.60 -11.10
C ALA A 34 -8.09 -9.81 -11.06
N LEU A 35 -7.18 -10.07 -12.00
CA LEU A 35 -5.91 -9.34 -12.12
C LEU A 35 -6.13 -7.88 -12.53
N GLN A 36 -7.01 -7.61 -13.49
CA GLN A 36 -7.37 -6.24 -13.87
C GLN A 36 -7.95 -5.47 -12.69
N ASN A 37 -8.86 -6.09 -11.94
CA ASN A 37 -9.44 -5.50 -10.74
C ASN A 37 -8.38 -5.25 -9.65
N TYR A 38 -7.40 -6.14 -9.51
CA TYR A 38 -6.31 -5.95 -8.57
C TYR A 38 -5.39 -4.78 -8.97
N LEU A 39 -5.02 -4.70 -10.25
CA LEU A 39 -4.15 -3.64 -10.78
C LEU A 39 -4.86 -2.28 -10.86
N GLY A 40 -6.18 -2.28 -11.08
CA GLY A 40 -6.99 -1.07 -11.17
C GLY A 40 -7.39 -0.48 -9.82
N ARG A 41 -7.15 -1.18 -8.70
CA ARG A 41 -7.39 -0.60 -7.37
C ARG A 41 -6.39 0.53 -7.14
N PRO A 42 -6.85 1.75 -6.79
CA PRO A 42 -5.94 2.79 -6.37
C PRO A 42 -5.13 2.24 -5.19
N VAL A 43 -3.81 2.31 -5.28
CA VAL A 43 -2.93 1.95 -4.18
C VAL A 43 -3.31 2.87 -3.03
N ILE A 44 -4.13 2.36 -2.11
CA ILE A 44 -4.38 3.02 -0.82
C ILE A 44 -3.03 2.95 -0.15
N LYS A 45 -2.20 3.99 -0.35
CA LYS A 45 -0.99 4.22 0.43
C LYS A 45 -1.49 4.22 1.86
N GLN A 46 -1.30 3.10 2.57
CA GLN A 46 -1.51 3.10 4.01
C GLN A 46 -0.65 4.26 4.51
N PRO A 47 -1.23 5.24 5.22
CA PRO A 47 -0.41 6.27 5.82
C PRO A 47 0.55 5.52 6.72
N GLU A 48 1.84 5.53 6.35
CA GLU A 48 2.89 5.08 7.24
C GLU A 48 2.62 5.83 8.54
N LYS A 49 2.26 5.09 9.59
CA LYS A 49 2.16 5.64 10.93
C LYS A 49 3.58 5.99 11.32
N TYR A 50 4.07 7.14 10.86
CA TYR A 50 5.23 7.78 11.42
C TYR A 50 4.86 8.01 12.88
N SER A 51 5.27 7.09 13.75
CA SER A 51 5.38 7.37 15.16
C SER A 51 6.43 8.47 15.24
N LEU A 52 6.00 9.74 15.18
CA LEU A 52 6.78 10.84 15.69
C LEU A 52 7.00 10.52 17.16
N LYS A 53 8.07 9.78 17.45
CA LYS A 53 8.66 9.76 18.77
C LYS A 53 9.12 11.19 18.98
N VAL A 54 8.26 11.99 19.60
CA VAL A 54 8.62 13.29 20.14
C VAL A 54 9.66 12.99 21.20
N TYR A 55 10.92 12.93 20.80
CA TYR A 55 12.01 13.02 21.76
C TYR A 55 11.81 14.38 22.42
N SER A 56 11.52 14.36 23.72
CA SER A 56 11.59 15.54 24.55
C SER A 56 12.99 16.09 24.39
N MET A 57 13.14 17.09 23.52
CA MET A 57 14.32 17.95 23.49
C MET A 57 14.39 18.53 24.89
N GLY A 58 15.31 18.00 25.69
CA GLY A 58 15.52 18.42 27.07
C GLY A 58 15.51 19.94 27.14
N LYS A 59 14.83 20.46 28.16
CA LYS A 59 14.64 21.89 28.47
C LYS A 59 15.69 22.74 27.78
N VAL A 60 15.25 23.59 26.85
CA VAL A 60 16.07 24.63 26.22
C VAL A 60 16.83 25.36 27.32
N LYS A 61 18.13 25.06 27.49
CA LYS A 61 19.01 25.81 28.38
C LYS A 61 19.34 27.10 27.64
N GLY A 62 18.51 28.12 27.85
CA GLY A 62 18.81 29.48 27.45
C GLY A 62 17.68 30.10 26.64
N ASP A 63 17.04 31.11 27.23
CA ASP A 63 16.29 32.11 26.48
C ASP A 63 17.27 32.83 25.55
N LEU A 64 17.44 32.33 24.32
CA LEU A 64 18.09 33.07 23.24
C LEU A 64 17.16 34.23 22.86
N ARG A 65 17.27 35.32 23.62
CA ARG A 65 16.60 36.58 23.31
C ARG A 65 17.29 37.19 22.08
N ARG A 66 16.47 37.64 21.13
CA ARG A 66 16.86 38.28 19.86
C ARG A 66 17.93 39.37 20.00
N ALA A 67 18.03 40.00 21.17
CA ALA A 67 19.03 41.02 21.48
C ALA A 67 20.49 40.52 21.39
N GLN A 68 20.76 39.24 21.65
CA GLN A 68 22.14 38.72 21.64
C GLN A 68 22.68 38.39 20.24
N ILE A 69 21.83 38.41 19.20
CA ILE A 69 22.22 37.99 17.85
C ILE A 69 22.75 39.18 17.02
N TYR A 70 22.44 40.42 17.39
CA TYR A 70 22.72 41.59 16.55
C TYR A 70 23.65 42.65 17.18
N ASP A 71 24.19 42.47 18.40
CA ASP A 71 25.06 43.46 19.06
C ASP A 71 26.54 43.44 18.61
N ASN A 72 26.86 42.78 17.50
CA ASN A 72 28.20 42.82 16.88
C ASN A 72 28.14 43.23 15.40
N ILE A 73 27.39 44.29 15.07
CA ILE A 73 27.52 45.04 13.81
C ILE A 73 27.73 46.52 14.14
#